data_AF-A0A416U286-F1
#
_entry.id   AF-A0A416U286-F1
#
_cell.length_a   1.000
_cell.length_b   1.000
_cell.length_c   1.000
_cell.angle_alpha   90.00
_cell.angle_beta   90.00
_cell.angle_gamma   90.00
#
_symmetry.space_group_name_H-M   'P 1'
#
loop_
_entity.id
_entity.type
_entity.pdbx_description
1 polymer ?
#
loop_
_entity_poly.entity_id
_entity_poly.type
_entity_poly.pdbx_seq_one_letter_code
_entity_poly.pdbx_strand_id
1 'polypeptide(L)'
;MGEYYNTIILRHAEGSYTKKQFKNYSEGDCIYGPNTDPEELKRWTYDQLNEAKAELAKYKCTYDEHPDCVDVEEYALEYCDINTDGEFVNGSDYDLAEK
;
A
#
# COMPACT_ATOMS: atom_id res chain seq x y z
N MET A 1 19.21 23.04 4.21
CA MET A 1 18.16 22.12 4.68
C MET A 1 17.39 21.75 3.43
N GLY A 2 17.43 20.48 3.01
CA GLY A 2 16.59 20.03 1.89
C GLY A 2 15.13 20.16 2.31
N GLU A 3 14.29 20.67 1.42
CA GLU A 3 12.85 20.67 1.63
C GLU A 3 12.36 19.24 1.37
N TYR A 4 11.70 18.64 2.36
CA TYR A 4 11.06 17.34 2.25
C TYR A 4 9.55 17.58 2.19
N TYR A 5 8.88 16.91 1.26
CA TYR A 5 7.43 16.99 1.12
C TYR A 5 6.79 15.70 1.66
N ASN A 6 6.05 15.85 2.75
CA ASN A 6 5.18 14.79 3.26
C ASN A 6 4.13 14.47 2.19
N THR A 7 4.20 13.26 1.67
CA THR A 7 3.39 12.75 0.56
C THR A 7 2.62 11.53 1.00
N ILE A 8 1.41 11.40 0.48
CA ILE A 8 0.54 10.25 0.72
C ILE A 8 0.31 9.57 -0.63
N ILE A 9 0.59 8.28 -0.72
CA ILE A 9 0.44 7.50 -1.95
C ILE A 9 -0.54 6.36 -1.71
N LEU A 10 -1.60 6.27 -2.50
CA LEU A 10 -2.46 5.09 -2.53
C LEU A 10 -1.79 4.02 -3.41
N ARG A 11 -1.40 2.93 -2.77
CA ARG A 11 -0.82 1.75 -3.38
C ARG A 11 -1.86 0.66 -3.54
N HIS A 12 -1.73 -0.08 -4.62
CA HIS A 12 -2.52 -1.26 -4.96
C HIS A 12 -1.61 -2.42 -5.34
N ALA A 13 -1.92 -3.62 -4.88
CA ALA A 13 -1.25 -4.81 -5.37
C ALA A 13 -2.19 -6.01 -5.34
N GLU A 14 -2.01 -6.89 -6.33
CA GLU A 14 -2.68 -8.19 -6.43
C GLU A 14 -1.63 -9.29 -6.45
N GLY A 15 -1.90 -10.38 -5.74
CA GLY A 15 -1.00 -11.51 -5.66
C GLY A 15 -1.74 -12.82 -5.42
N SER A 16 -1.20 -13.90 -5.97
CA SER A 16 -1.70 -15.26 -5.70
C SER A 16 -0.63 -16.03 -4.94
N TYR A 17 -0.97 -16.45 -3.73
CA TYR A 17 -0.05 -17.12 -2.81
C TYR A 17 -0.47 -18.57 -2.63
N THR A 18 0.47 -19.50 -2.74
CA THR A 18 0.18 -20.89 -2.34
C THR A 18 -0.17 -20.95 -0.85
N LYS A 19 -0.95 -21.94 -0.43
CA LYS A 19 -1.25 -22.17 1.01
C LYS A 19 -0.03 -22.16 1.91
N LYS A 20 1.13 -22.60 1.39
CA LYS A 20 2.39 -22.63 2.15
C LYS A 20 2.99 -21.24 2.31
N GLN A 21 2.92 -20.40 1.27
CA GLN A 21 3.36 -19.01 1.34
C GLN A 21 2.43 -18.20 2.26
N PHE A 22 1.11 -18.36 2.09
CA PHE A 22 0.11 -17.64 2.86
C PHE A 22 0.18 -17.90 4.38
N LYS A 23 0.72 -19.06 4.81
CA LYS A 23 0.95 -19.34 6.24
C LYS A 23 1.90 -18.38 6.95
N ASN A 24 2.82 -17.75 6.22
CA ASN A 24 3.74 -16.76 6.76
C ASN A 24 3.44 -15.35 6.24
N TYR A 25 2.30 -15.18 5.57
CA TYR A 25 1.88 -13.93 4.98
C TYR A 25 1.28 -13.03 6.07
N SER A 26 1.68 -11.77 6.06
CA SER A 26 1.14 -10.71 6.91
C SER A 26 0.39 -9.69 6.06
N GLU A 27 -0.66 -9.08 6.62
CA GLU A 27 -1.40 -8.02 5.92
C GLU A 27 -0.44 -6.88 5.51
N GLY A 28 -0.50 -6.49 4.24
CA GLY A 28 0.43 -5.54 3.63
C GLY A 28 1.61 -6.19 2.90
N ASP A 29 1.85 -7.50 3.04
CA ASP A 29 2.94 -8.19 2.34
C ASP A 29 2.75 -8.17 0.82
N CYS A 30 1.54 -7.99 0.28
CA CYS A 30 1.33 -7.88 -1.16
C CYS A 30 1.80 -6.54 -1.71
N ILE A 31 1.81 -5.49 -0.87
CA ILE A 31 2.27 -4.15 -1.23
C ILE A 31 3.74 -3.98 -0.86
N TYR A 32 4.12 -4.31 0.38
CA TYR A 32 5.43 -3.98 0.97
C TYR A 32 6.35 -5.21 1.15
N GLY A 33 5.90 -6.38 0.74
CA GLY A 33 6.69 -7.60 0.81
C GLY A 33 7.86 -7.63 -0.17
N PRO A 34 8.70 -8.67 -0.09
CA PRO A 34 9.86 -8.79 -0.96
C PRO A 34 9.45 -9.06 -2.41
N ASN A 35 10.01 -8.30 -3.35
CA ASN A 35 9.77 -8.41 -4.80
C ASN A 35 8.31 -8.12 -5.21
N THR A 36 7.65 -7.22 -4.49
CA THR A 36 6.37 -6.64 -4.91
C THR A 36 6.63 -5.46 -5.85
N ASP A 37 5.67 -5.17 -6.71
CA ASP A 37 5.67 -3.99 -7.58
C ASP A 37 4.28 -3.33 -7.47
N PRO A 38 3.97 -2.68 -6.33
CA PRO A 38 2.65 -2.11 -6.11
C PRO A 38 2.41 -0.93 -7.03
N GLU A 39 1.22 -0.88 -7.63
CA GLU A 39 0.78 0.21 -8.48
C GLU A 39 0.49 1.46 -7.63
N GLU A 40 1.00 2.61 -8.07
CA GLU A 40 0.58 3.91 -7.54
C GLU A 40 -0.72 4.34 -8.23
N LEU A 41 -1.84 4.23 -7.52
CA LEU A 41 -3.14 4.63 -8.06
C LEU A 41 -3.33 6.14 -8.01
N LYS A 42 -2.87 6.77 -6.92
CA LYS A 42 -3.10 8.19 -6.66
C LYS A 42 -2.12 8.73 -5.62
N ARG A 43 -1.85 10.03 -5.70
CA ARG A 43 -0.94 10.76 -4.82
C ARG A 43 -1.58 12.03 -4.30
N TRP A 44 -1.26 12.37 -3.05
CA TRP A 44 -1.67 13.60 -2.38
C TRP A 44 -0.52 14.21 -1.58
N THR A 45 -0.66 15.48 -1.24
CA THR A 45 0.14 16.09 -0.16
C THR A 45 -0.50 15.79 1.20
N TYR A 46 0.29 15.92 2.26
CA TYR A 46 -0.18 15.66 3.62
C TYR A 46 -1.37 16.53 4.07
N ASP A 47 -1.52 17.73 3.52
CA ASP A 47 -2.68 18.59 3.79
C ASP A 47 -4.02 17.96 3.36
N GLN A 48 -3.98 17.01 2.42
CA GLN A 48 -5.14 16.30 1.89
C GLN A 48 -5.32 14.92 2.55
N LEU A 49 -4.75 14.70 3.74
CA LEU A 49 -4.84 13.43 4.48
C LEU A 49 -6.28 12.90 4.60
N ASN A 50 -7.24 13.78 4.90
CA ASN A 50 -8.64 13.37 5.02
C ASN A 50 -9.24 12.93 3.68
N GLU A 51 -8.84 13.55 2.56
CA GLU A 51 -9.27 13.14 1.22
C GLU A 51 -8.66 11.79 0.85
N ALA A 52 -7.37 11.59 1.15
CA ALA A 52 -6.69 10.32 0.93
C ALA A 52 -7.36 9.18 1.72
N LYS A 53 -7.64 9.39 3.02
CA LYS A 53 -8.36 8.40 3.85
C LYS A 53 -9.78 8.12 3.34
N ALA A 54 -10.50 9.15 2.90
CA ALA A 54 -11.82 8.98 2.31
C ALA A 54 -11.77 8.22 0.96
N GLU A 55 -10.70 8.37 0.20
CA GLU A 55 -10.46 7.59 -1.02
C GLU A 55 -10.13 6.13 -0.67
N LEU A 56 -9.22 5.88 0.27
CA LEU A 56 -8.88 4.52 0.75
C LEU A 56 -10.13 3.77 1.23
N ALA A 57 -11.05 4.44 1.93
CA ALA A 57 -12.30 3.86 2.42
C ALA A 57 -13.26 3.37 1.32
N LYS A 58 -13.02 3.73 0.04
CA LYS A 58 -13.77 3.18 -1.11
C LYS A 58 -13.25 1.80 -1.53
N TYR A 59 -12.03 1.47 -1.16
CA TYR A 59 -11.36 0.21 -1.47
C TYR A 59 -11.43 -0.73 -0.28
N LYS A 60 -11.23 -2.02 -0.55
CA LYS A 60 -11.19 -3.07 0.47
C LYS A 60 -10.10 -4.07 0.15
N CYS A 61 -9.39 -4.54 1.17
CA CYS A 61 -8.46 -5.64 1.01
C CYS A 61 -9.23 -6.97 1.02
N THR A 62 -8.93 -7.86 0.08
CA THR A 62 -9.57 -9.18 -0.03
C THR A 62 -8.54 -10.29 0.08
N TYR A 63 -8.98 -11.42 0.64
CA TYR A 63 -8.17 -12.62 0.85
C TYR A 63 -9.04 -13.83 0.50
N ASP A 64 -9.16 -14.09 -0.80
CA ASP A 64 -10.06 -15.10 -1.34
C ASP A 64 -9.40 -16.48 -1.30
N GLU A 65 -9.95 -17.35 -0.47
CA GLU A 65 -9.39 -18.67 -0.24
C GLU A 65 -9.83 -19.69 -1.31
N HIS A 66 -8.86 -20.24 -2.04
CA HIS A 66 -9.05 -21.31 -3.01
C HIS A 66 -8.46 -22.65 -2.51
N PRO A 67 -8.72 -23.79 -3.18
CA PRO A 67 -8.17 -25.09 -2.75
C PRO A 67 -6.63 -25.11 -2.68
N ASP A 68 -5.96 -24.50 -3.66
CA ASP A 68 -4.50 -24.59 -3.81
C ASP A 68 -3.76 -23.27 -3.48
N CYS A 69 -4.47 -22.14 -3.55
CA CYS A 69 -3.93 -20.80 -3.34
C CYS A 69 -4.87 -19.91 -2.51
N VAL A 70 -4.39 -18.72 -2.20
CA VAL A 70 -5.15 -17.59 -1.67
C VAL A 70 -4.84 -16.42 -2.58
N ASP A 71 -5.88 -15.89 -3.21
CA ASP A 71 -5.76 -14.67 -4.00
C ASP A 71 -5.95 -13.49 -3.06
N VAL A 72 -5.05 -12.53 -3.17
CA VAL A 72 -4.94 -11.39 -2.27
C VAL A 72 -4.95 -10.12 -3.08
N GLU A 73 -5.81 -9.20 -2.70
CA GLU A 73 -5.86 -7.86 -3.23
C GLU A 73 -5.75 -6.89 -2.06
N GLU A 74 -4.75 -6.01 -2.09
CA GLU A 74 -4.50 -5.07 -1.00
C GLU A 74 -4.41 -3.64 -1.50
N TYR A 75 -4.97 -2.74 -0.69
CA TYR A 75 -4.89 -1.30 -0.87
C TYR A 75 -4.35 -0.65 0.39
N ALA A 76 -3.40 0.27 0.25
CA ALA A 76 -2.85 0.99 1.40
C ALA A 76 -2.50 2.44 1.06
N LEU A 77 -2.63 3.34 2.03
CA LEU A 77 -2.01 4.65 1.98
C LEU A 77 -0.61 4.57 2.58
N GLU A 78 0.40 4.76 1.75
CA GLU A 78 1.80 4.91 2.14
C GLU A 78 2.09 6.38 2.49
N TYR A 79 2.62 6.62 3.67
CA TYR A 79 3.08 7.94 4.11
C TYR A 79 4.59 8.03 3.92
N CYS A 80 5.04 8.86 2.98
CA CYS A 80 6.46 8.98 2.64
C CYS A 80 6.89 10.44 2.46
N ASP A 81 8.17 10.68 2.73
CA ASP A 81 8.86 11.92 2.40
C ASP A 81 9.49 11.80 1.02
N ILE A 82 9.20 12.76 0.16
CA ILE A 82 9.93 12.95 -1.11
C ILE A 82 10.81 14.19 -1.04
N ASN A 83 11.95 14.15 -1.71
CA ASN A 83 12.80 15.33 -1.86
C ASN A 83 12.24 16.27 -2.96
N THR A 84 12.94 17.39 -3.16
CA THR A 84 12.61 18.39 -4.21
C THR A 84 12.66 17.85 -5.63
N ASP A 85 13.36 16.75 -5.86
CA ASP A 85 13.47 16.08 -7.17
C ASP A 85 12.35 15.03 -7.36
N GLY A 86 11.45 14.90 -6.37
CA GLY A 86 10.35 13.93 -6.39
C GLY A 86 10.80 12.50 -6.10
N GLU A 87 12.05 12.30 -5.69
CA GLU A 87 12.57 11.01 -5.29
C GLU A 87 12.15 10.67 -3.87
N PHE A 88 11.81 9.40 -3.66
CA PHE A 88 11.53 8.85 -2.34
C PHE A 88 12.75 8.98 -1.43
N VAL A 89 12.55 9.55 -0.25
CA VAL A 89 13.59 9.70 0.78
C VAL A 89 13.38 8.69 1.89
N ASN A 90 12.16 8.63 2.44
CA ASN A 90 11.84 7.77 3.57
C ASN A 90 10.35 7.46 3.64
N GLY A 91 10.00 6.23 4.01
CA GLY A 91 8.64 5.80 4.30
C GLY A 91 8.47 5.73 5.81
N SER A 92 7.41 6.33 6.35
CA SER A 92 7.21 6.40 7.80
C SER A 92 6.19 5.39 8.30
N ASP A 93 5.08 5.21 7.59
CA ASP A 93 3.95 4.38 8.04
C ASP A 93 3.01 4.09 6.87
N TYR A 94 2.04 3.20 7.08
CA TYR A 94 0.96 2.98 6.13
C TYR A 94 -0.37 2.63 6.81
N ASP A 95 -1.48 3.06 6.20
CA ASP A 95 -2.83 2.64 6.56
C ASP A 95 -3.36 1.65 5.50
N LEU A 96 -3.64 0.40 5.89
CA LEU A 96 -4.33 -0.56 5.03
C LEU A 96 -5.83 -0.24 4.94
N ALA A 97 -6.43 -0.54 3.78
CA ALA A 97 -7.88 -0.50 3.63
C ALA A 97 -8.55 -1.56 4.53
N GLU A 98 -9.82 -1.33 4.86
CA GLU A 98 -10.60 -2.33 5.58
C GLU A 98 -10.80 -3.60 4.74
N LYS A 99 -11.05 -4.72 5.41
CA LYS A 99 -11.46 -5.97 4.76
C LYS A 99 -12.98 -6.06 4.49
#